data_AF-A0A7X9BQK9-F1
#
_entry.id   AF-A0A7X9BQK9-F1
#
_cell.length_a   1.000
_cell.length_b   1.000
_cell.length_c   1.000
_cell.angle_alpha   90.00
_cell.angle_beta   90.00
_cell.angle_gamma   90.00
#
_symmetry.space_group_name_H-M   'P 1'
#
loop_
_entity.id
_entity.type
_entity.pdbx_description
1 polymer ?
#
loop_
_entity_poly.entity_id
_entity_poly.type
_entity_poly.pdbx_seq_one_letter_code
_entity_poly.pdbx_strand_id
1 'polypeptide(L)'
;MVVMAILAILASIAVPIYEGYSERAAKQVCNVNCLQVERIYHIYLLMENKEHTNNVFDEFIQNYEETICPDNGDIKYVNGKVRCMLHSEDEANGNNDDGSVPFYK
;
A
#
# COMPACT_ATOMS: atom_id res chain seq x y z
N MET A 1 35.42 -21.44 15.93
CA MET A 1 34.10 -21.38 16.60
C MET A 1 33.66 -19.95 16.92
N VAL A 2 34.55 -19.08 17.41
CA VAL A 2 34.22 -17.67 17.74
C VAL A 2 33.61 -16.91 16.54
N VAL A 3 34.16 -17.07 15.34
CA VAL A 3 33.64 -16.41 14.13
C VAL A 3 32.20 -16.83 13.82
N MET A 4 31.89 -18.14 13.91
CA MET A 4 30.53 -18.64 13.65
C MET A 4 29.53 -18.11 14.68
N ALA A 5 29.95 -17.99 15.95
CA ALA A 5 29.12 -17.39 16.99
C ALA A 5 28.82 -15.91 16.71
N ILE A 6 29.83 -15.15 16.29
CA ILE A 6 29.66 -13.74 15.92
C ILE A 6 28.73 -13.61 14.70
N LEU A 7 28.92 -14.44 13.66
CA LEU A 7 28.06 -14.42 12.48
C LEU A 7 26.61 -14.78 12.81
N ALA A 8 26.37 -15.75 13.69
CA ALA A 8 25.03 -16.12 14.13
C ALA A 8 24.32 -14.99 14.88
N ILE A 9 25.04 -14.28 15.76
CA ILE A 9 24.51 -13.11 16.48
C ILE A 9 24.15 -12.00 15.49
N LEU A 10 25.05 -11.67 14.55
CA LEU A 10 24.78 -10.65 13.54
C LEU A 10 23.58 -11.00 12.65
N ALA A 11 23.48 -12.26 12.21
CA ALA A 11 22.35 -12.73 11.40
C ALA A 11 21.02 -12.62 12.19
N SER A 12 21.02 -12.97 13.47
CA SER A 12 19.81 -12.90 14.31
C SER A 12 19.26 -11.47 14.48
N ILE A 13 20.12 -10.45 14.34
CA ILE A 13 19.73 -9.04 14.41
C ILE A 13 19.37 -8.51 13.02
N ALA A 14 20.14 -8.88 11.99
CA ALA A 14 19.95 -8.35 10.63
C ALA A 14 18.64 -8.80 9.97
N VAL A 15 18.22 -10.05 10.19
CA VAL A 15 16.98 -10.62 9.59
C VAL A 15 15.71 -9.85 10.01
N PRO A 16 15.39 -9.70 11.31
CA PRO A 16 14.17 -8.99 11.71
C PRO A 16 14.18 -7.51 11.32
N ILE A 17 15.37 -6.88 11.30
CA ILE A 17 15.52 -5.50 10.85
C ILE A 17 15.15 -5.38 9.36
N TYR A 18 15.68 -6.28 8.52
CA TYR A 18 15.41 -6.27 7.09
C TYR A 18 13.93 -6.46 6.77
N GLU A 19 13.26 -7.40 7.43
CA GLU A 19 11.82 -7.63 7.28
C GLU A 19 11.01 -6.37 7.62
N GLY A 20 11.31 -5.70 8.74
CA GLY A 20 10.61 -4.47 9.14
C GLY A 20 10.85 -3.28 8.21
N TYR A 21 12.05 -3.13 7.63
CA TYR A 21 12.32 -2.07 6.65
C TYR A 21 11.58 -2.31 5.33
N SER A 22 11.53 -3.56 4.88
CA SER A 22 10.83 -3.93 3.63
C SER A 22 9.33 -3.66 3.74
N GLU A 23 8.71 -4.03 4.86
CA GLU A 23 7.28 -3.83 5.09
C GLU A 23 6.88 -2.34 5.07
N ARG A 24 7.66 -1.47 5.73
CA ARG A 24 7.38 -0.03 5.74
C ARG A 24 7.49 0.60 4.36
N ALA A 25 8.51 0.22 3.60
CA ALA A 25 8.70 0.70 2.24
C ALA A 25 7.56 0.24 1.33
N ALA A 26 7.17 -1.04 1.43
CA ALA A 26 6.06 -1.60 0.67
C ALA A 26 4.73 -0.92 0.99
N LYS A 27 4.43 -0.68 2.28
CA LYS A 27 3.25 0.08 2.73
C LYS A 27 3.23 1.50 2.15
N GLN A 28 4.36 2.21 2.18
CA GLN A 28 4.44 3.57 1.67
C GLN A 28 4.21 3.63 0.15
N VAL A 29 4.85 2.74 -0.61
CA VAL A 29 4.65 2.61 -2.06
C VAL A 29 3.18 2.27 -2.36
N CYS A 30 2.61 1.30 -1.64
CA CYS A 30 1.23 0.91 -1.80
C CYS A 30 0.26 2.08 -1.59
N ASN A 31 0.48 2.91 -0.56
CA ASN A 31 -0.36 4.07 -0.28
C ASN A 31 -0.31 5.12 -1.40
N VAL A 32 0.89 5.43 -1.90
CA VAL A 32 1.06 6.37 -3.03
C VAL A 32 0.40 5.83 -4.29
N ASN A 33 0.57 4.55 -4.58
CA ASN A 33 -0.06 3.90 -5.73
C ASN A 33 -1.59 3.91 -5.62
N CYS A 34 -2.15 3.62 -4.44
CA CYS A 34 -3.60 3.69 -4.22
C CYS A 34 -4.15 5.10 -4.53
N LEU A 35 -3.47 6.16 -4.07
CA LEU A 35 -3.86 7.55 -4.36
C LEU A 35 -3.74 7.91 -5.85
N GLN A 36 -2.75 7.34 -6.55
CA GLN A 36 -2.61 7.52 -7.98
C GLN A 36 -3.75 6.83 -8.74
N VAL A 37 -3.99 5.56 -8.45
CA VAL A 37 -5.07 4.75 -9.04
C VAL A 37 -6.43 5.39 -8.78
N GLU A 38 -6.67 5.89 -7.57
CA GLU A 38 -7.90 6.62 -7.23
C GLU A 38 -8.15 7.80 -8.18
N ARG A 39 -7.13 8.65 -8.38
CA ARG A 39 -7.24 9.80 -9.28
C ARG A 39 -7.49 9.39 -10.73
N ILE A 40 -6.76 8.38 -11.20
CA ILE A 40 -6.94 7.86 -12.57
C ILE A 40 -8.35 7.27 -12.73
N TYR A 41 -8.84 6.53 -11.74
CA TYR A 41 -10.18 5.93 -11.76
C TYR A 41 -11.28 7.00 -11.79
N HIS A 42 -11.16 8.06 -10.97
CA HIS A 42 -12.11 9.18 -11.01
C HIS A 42 -12.11 9.89 -12.37
N ILE A 43 -10.93 10.07 -12.98
CA ILE A 43 -10.81 10.62 -14.33
C ILE A 43 -11.48 9.70 -15.35
N TYR A 44 -11.25 8.38 -15.26
CA TYR A 44 -11.87 7.38 -16.12
C TYR A 44 -13.41 7.43 -16.04
N LEU A 45 -13.98 7.50 -14.83
CA LEU A 45 -15.43 7.63 -14.65
C LEU A 45 -15.99 8.88 -15.34
N LEU A 46 -15.29 10.02 -15.20
CA LEU A 46 -15.69 11.28 -15.84
C LEU A 46 -15.58 11.23 -17.36
N MET A 47 -14.47 10.71 -17.89
CA MET A 47 -14.22 10.64 -19.34
C MET A 47 -15.20 9.70 -20.05
N GLU A 48 -15.51 8.56 -19.43
CA GLU A 48 -16.43 7.57 -19.97
C GLU A 48 -17.90 7.85 -19.61
N ASN A 49 -18.17 8.92 -18.86
CA ASN A 49 -19.50 9.26 -18.33
C ASN A 49 -20.17 8.06 -17.62
N LYS A 50 -19.39 7.36 -16.79
CA LYS A 50 -19.80 6.20 -16.00
C LYS A 50 -19.96 6.56 -14.53
N GLU A 51 -20.93 5.94 -13.87
CA GLU A 51 -20.98 5.93 -12.40
C GLU A 51 -20.18 4.75 -11.84
N HIS A 52 -19.69 4.91 -10.61
CA HIS A 52 -19.02 3.83 -9.92
C HIS A 52 -19.96 2.64 -9.66
N THR A 53 -19.50 1.44 -9.99
CA THR A 53 -20.04 0.17 -9.49
C THR A 53 -18.87 -0.79 -9.25
N ASN A 54 -19.07 -1.82 -8.44
CA ASN A 54 -18.03 -2.84 -8.20
C ASN A 54 -17.51 -3.45 -9.51
N ASN A 55 -18.42 -3.83 -10.42
CA ASN A 55 -18.03 -4.42 -11.70
C ASN A 55 -17.18 -3.46 -12.56
N VAL A 56 -17.53 -2.16 -12.57
CA VAL A 56 -16.75 -1.15 -13.31
C VAL A 56 -15.36 -0.97 -12.70
N PHE A 57 -15.25 -1.01 -11.38
CA PHE A 57 -13.95 -0.94 -10.70
C PHE A 57 -13.12 -2.20 -10.94
N ASP A 58 -13.74 -3.38 -10.85
CA ASP A 58 -13.07 -4.66 -11.09
C ASP A 58 -12.53 -4.75 -12.52
N GLU A 59 -13.32 -4.33 -13.51
CA GLU A 59 -12.88 -4.23 -14.90
C GLU A 59 -11.71 -3.25 -15.04
N PHE A 60 -11.82 -2.06 -14.43
CA PHE A 60 -10.75 -1.06 -14.46
C PHE A 60 -9.43 -1.60 -13.87
N ILE A 61 -9.48 -2.26 -12.71
CA ILE A 61 -8.30 -2.82 -12.05
C ILE A 61 -7.72 -4.00 -12.84
N GLN A 62 -8.55 -4.86 -13.43
CA GLN A 62 -8.07 -5.95 -14.29
C GLN A 62 -7.30 -5.46 -15.52
N ASN A 63 -7.66 -4.28 -16.03
CA ASN A 63 -6.97 -3.64 -17.15
C ASN A 63 -5.82 -2.72 -16.72
N TYR A 64 -5.56 -2.58 -15.41
CA TYR A 64 -4.47 -1.76 -14.89
C TYR A 64 -3.17 -2.57 -14.92
N GLU A 65 -2.20 -2.16 -15.75
CA GLU A 65 -1.00 -2.97 -16.04
C GLU A 65 0.09 -2.90 -14.95
N GLU A 66 0.04 -1.88 -14.08
CA GLU A 66 1.07 -1.66 -13.07
C GLU A 66 0.75 -2.35 -11.73
N THR A 67 1.79 -2.79 -11.03
CA THR A 67 1.64 -3.36 -9.68
C THR A 67 1.29 -2.26 -8.67
N ILE A 68 0.08 -2.33 -8.11
CA ILE A 68 -0.41 -1.35 -7.13
C ILE A 68 0.19 -1.63 -5.74
N CYS A 69 0.12 -2.88 -5.28
CA CYS A 69 0.66 -3.30 -3.99
C CYS A 69 1.89 -4.20 -4.19
N PRO A 70 3.07 -3.83 -3.66
CA PRO A 70 4.28 -4.65 -3.77
C PRO A 70 4.16 -6.05 -3.14
N ASP A 71 3.29 -6.17 -2.14
CA ASP A 71 3.02 -7.43 -1.42
C ASP A 71 1.75 -8.13 -1.93
N ASN A 72 1.26 -7.75 -3.11
CA ASN A 72 0.08 -8.33 -3.76
C ASN A 72 -1.20 -8.30 -2.91
N GLY A 73 -1.39 -7.24 -2.12
CA GLY A 73 -2.63 -7.01 -1.37
C GLY A 73 -3.81 -6.69 -2.27
N ASP A 74 -5.00 -7.13 -1.87
CA ASP A 74 -6.26 -6.88 -2.59
C ASP A 74 -6.62 -5.39 -2.61
N ILE A 75 -6.90 -4.86 -3.80
CA ILE A 75 -7.29 -3.47 -4.00
C ILE A 75 -8.81 -3.36 -4.13
N LYS A 76 -9.45 -2.51 -3.34
CA LYS A 76 -10.90 -2.25 -3.39
C LYS A 76 -11.22 -0.77 -3.42
N TYR A 77 -12.39 -0.44 -3.95
CA TYR A 77 -12.95 0.89 -3.87
C TYR A 77 -13.99 0.95 -2.75
N VAL A 78 -13.73 1.74 -1.71
CA VAL A 78 -14.57 1.84 -0.51
C VAL A 78 -14.72 3.31 -0.12
N ASN A 79 -15.96 3.77 0.08
CA ASN A 79 -16.28 5.14 0.50
C ASN A 79 -15.64 6.23 -0.39
N GLY A 80 -15.63 6.01 -1.70
CA GLY A 80 -15.07 6.97 -2.66
C GLY A 80 -13.55 6.93 -2.81
N LYS A 81 -12.87 5.97 -2.17
CA LYS A 81 -11.41 5.86 -2.14
C LYS A 81 -10.92 4.49 -2.57
N VAL A 82 -9.74 4.44 -3.18
CA VAL A 82 -9.04 3.18 -3.46
C VAL A 82 -8.23 2.78 -2.23
N ARG A 83 -8.41 1.54 -1.76
CA ARG A 83 -7.80 0.99 -0.55
C ARG A 83 -7.18 -0.38 -0.79
N CYS A 84 -6.01 -0.61 -0.23
CA CYS A 84 -5.38 -1.93 -0.17
C CYS A 84 -5.78 -2.64 1.13
N MET A 85 -6.40 -3.82 1.05
CA MET A 85 -6.88 -4.57 2.22
C MET A 85 -5.74 -5.05 3.15
N LEU A 86 -4.50 -5.13 2.63
CA LEU A 86 -3.32 -5.52 3.42
C LEU A 86 -2.73 -4.34 4.21
N HIS A 87 -2.78 -3.12 3.65
CA HIS A 87 -2.08 -1.95 4.16
C HIS A 87 -2.98 -0.81 4.65
N SER A 88 -4.31 -0.97 4.52
CA SER A 88 -5.28 0.00 5.04
C SER A 88 -5.30 -0.08 6.56
N GLU A 89 -5.13 1.06 7.20
CA GLU A 89 -5.49 1.19 8.61
C GLU A 89 -7.01 1.22 8.71
N ASP A 90 -7.59 0.27 9.43
CA ASP A 90 -9.01 0.28 9.76
C ASP A 90 -9.32 1.58 10.52
N GLU A 91 -10.26 2.38 10.00
CA GLU A 91 -10.75 3.59 10.67
C GLU A 91 -11.48 3.30 12.01
N ALA A 92 -11.47 2.05 12.48
CA ALA A 92 -12.11 1.59 13.71
C ALA A 92 -11.22 1.72 14.97
N ASN A 93 -9.95 2.10 14.86
CA ASN A 93 -9.12 2.38 16.03
C ASN A 93 -8.48 3.77 15.94
N GLY A 94 -9.14 4.73 16.59
CA GLY A 94 -8.45 5.92 17.04
C GLY A 94 -7.27 5.53 17.93
N ASN A 95 -6.13 6.17 17.68
CA ASN A 95 -4.86 6.11 18.40
C ASN A 95 -3.87 5.03 17.89
N ASN A 96 -2.86 5.45 17.11
CA ASN A 96 -1.47 5.61 17.57
C ASN A 96 -0.51 6.02 16.41
N ASP A 97 0.18 7.14 16.60
CA ASP A 97 1.50 7.57 16.10
C ASP A 97 1.79 7.60 14.59
N ASP A 98 1.78 8.78 13.98
CA ASP A 98 2.90 9.74 13.88
C ASP A 98 3.96 9.36 12.82
N GLY A 99 3.74 9.92 11.63
CA GLY A 99 4.71 9.99 10.53
C GLY A 99 4.31 11.01 9.48
N SER A 100 3.48 12.00 9.85
CA SER A 100 3.04 13.06 8.95
C SER A 100 4.20 14.04 8.72
N VAL A 101 5.06 13.73 7.76
CA VAL A 101 6.00 14.71 7.22
C VAL A 101 5.20 15.90 6.66
N PRO A 102 5.39 17.14 7.17
CA PRO A 102 4.65 18.29 6.68
C PRO A 102 5.12 18.65 5.27
N PHE A 103 4.18 18.65 4.32
CA PHE A 103 4.40 19.26 3.02
C PHE A 103 4.45 20.79 3.20
N TYR A 104 5.61 21.40 3.00
CA TYR A 104 5.71 22.85 2.86
C TYR A 104 5.32 23.26 1.44
N LYS A 105 4.47 24.29 1.38
CA LYS A 105 3.93 24.94 0.18
C LYS A 105 4.96 25.82 -0.51
#